data_AF-A0A8J3Q379-F1
#
_entry.id   AF-A0A8J3Q379-F1
#
_cell.length_a   1.000
_cell.length_b   1.000
_cell.length_c   1.000
_cell.angle_alpha   90.00
_cell.angle_beta   90.00
_cell.angle_gamma   90.00
#
_symmetry.space_group_name_H-M   'P 1'
#
loop_
_entity.id
_entity.type
_entity.pdbx_description
1 polymer ?
#
loop_
_entity_poly.entity_id
_entity_poly.type
_entity_poly.pdbx_seq_one_letter_code
_entity_poly.pdbx_strand_id
1 'polypeptide(L)'
;MDDEQFIIAPVTVLHGHTSPDTAYLVPDYPYGQLRCQIRFWLHTANKGQTKQQTRFMYQTTNPRRTAVVWNQPQSSTYAQWMIMYLDHGKRDRQERPFVQYLASGRWVDPALHDRVRLCGAYEQLTEDNRAQLDSMTGLSRKANPDMWAAYEKRKKAVLDYYTEHGRLPQRDEDGLTLGGYIFEQDLRVIAGWVLVTAKPAI
;
A
#
# COMPACT_ATOMS: atom_id res chain seq x y z
N MET A 1 -3.13 4.54 23.28
CA MET A 1 -3.17 4.87 21.85
C MET A 1 -4.62 5.00 21.47
N ASP A 2 -4.98 6.02 20.71
CA ASP A 2 -6.34 6.18 20.17
C ASP A 2 -6.55 5.17 19.03
N ASP A 3 -7.69 4.46 19.02
CA ASP A 3 -7.99 3.43 18.03
C ASP A 3 -8.02 4.00 16.60
N GLU A 4 -8.28 5.30 16.46
CA GLU A 4 -8.33 6.01 15.17
C GLU A 4 -7.04 5.91 14.36
N GLN A 5 -5.87 5.80 15.00
CA GLN A 5 -4.58 5.72 14.30
C GLN A 5 -4.38 4.40 13.54
N PHE A 6 -5.18 3.37 13.86
CA PHE A 6 -5.14 2.06 13.23
C PHE A 6 -6.18 1.88 12.12
N ILE A 7 -7.05 2.88 11.92
CA ILE A 7 -7.97 2.90 10.80
C ILE A 7 -7.15 3.07 9.52
N ILE A 8 -7.27 2.10 8.61
CA ILE A 8 -6.69 2.20 7.29
C ILE A 8 -7.60 3.09 6.45
N ALA A 9 -7.08 4.25 6.05
CA ALA A 9 -7.81 5.19 5.20
C ALA A 9 -8.17 4.53 3.85
N PRO A 10 -9.38 4.80 3.32
CA PRO A 10 -9.73 4.36 1.97
C PRO A 10 -8.84 5.04 0.94
N VAL A 11 -8.65 4.38 -0.19
CA VAL A 11 -7.83 4.88 -1.30
C VAL A 11 -8.62 4.95 -2.59
N THR A 12 -8.12 5.71 -3.56
CA THR A 12 -8.63 5.68 -4.95
C THR A 12 -7.58 5.10 -5.87
N VAL A 13 -7.84 3.95 -6.49
CA VAL A 13 -6.90 3.33 -7.44
C VAL A 13 -6.85 4.14 -8.73
N LEU A 14 -5.63 4.41 -9.21
CA LEU A 14 -5.36 5.19 -10.41
C LEU A 14 -5.01 4.26 -11.58
N HIS A 15 -5.84 4.27 -12.62
CA HIS A 15 -5.70 3.39 -13.79
C HIS A 15 -5.18 4.12 -15.03
N GLY A 16 -4.60 3.38 -15.96
CA GLY A 16 -4.24 3.90 -17.30
C GLY A 16 -2.95 4.74 -17.37
N HIS A 17 -2.32 5.06 -16.25
CA HIS A 17 -1.08 5.84 -16.20
C HIS A 17 0.14 4.95 -16.41
N THR A 18 0.56 4.74 -17.66
CA THR A 18 1.61 3.76 -18.03
C THR A 18 2.84 4.36 -18.72
N SER A 19 2.84 5.68 -18.94
CA SER A 19 3.91 6.41 -19.61
C SER A 19 3.96 7.85 -19.11
N PRO A 20 5.03 8.61 -19.42
CA PRO A 20 5.07 10.04 -19.14
C PRO A 20 3.91 10.84 -19.75
N ASP A 21 3.38 10.40 -20.90
CA ASP A 21 2.30 11.07 -21.64
C ASP A 21 0.92 10.78 -21.04
N THR A 22 0.76 9.61 -20.43
CA THR A 22 -0.47 9.19 -19.74
C THR A 22 -0.39 9.40 -18.23
N ALA A 23 0.67 10.02 -17.72
CA ALA A 23 0.95 10.10 -16.30
C ALA A 23 -0.12 10.88 -15.54
N TYR A 24 -0.36 10.48 -14.28
CA TYR A 24 -1.17 11.26 -13.35
C TYR A 24 -0.39 12.52 -12.94
N LEU A 25 -0.90 13.69 -13.30
CA LEU A 25 -0.25 14.98 -13.05
C LEU A 25 -0.79 15.64 -11.77
N VAL A 26 0.11 15.96 -10.85
CA VAL A 26 -0.16 16.87 -9.74
C VAL A 26 0.47 18.21 -10.07
N PRO A 27 -0.34 19.26 -10.34
CA PRO A 27 0.17 20.52 -10.85
C PRO A 27 0.87 21.38 -9.78
N ASP A 28 0.66 21.10 -8.50
CA ASP A 28 1.12 21.95 -7.40
C ASP A 28 1.69 21.15 -6.22
N TYR A 29 2.94 20.70 -6.39
CA TYR A 29 3.66 19.82 -5.48
C TYR A 29 4.75 20.58 -4.70
N PRO A 30 4.90 20.31 -3.38
CA PRO A 30 5.94 20.94 -2.57
C PRO A 30 7.35 20.49 -2.99
N TYR A 31 8.26 21.45 -3.17
CA TYR A 31 9.67 21.22 -3.48
C TYR A 31 10.54 22.06 -2.55
N GLY A 32 10.75 21.58 -1.31
CA GLY A 32 11.32 22.41 -0.25
C GLY A 32 10.42 23.61 0.03
N GLN A 33 10.94 24.83 -0.15
CA GLN A 33 10.17 26.09 -0.06
C GLN A 33 9.54 26.53 -1.39
N LEU A 34 9.78 25.80 -2.48
CA LEU A 34 9.25 26.11 -3.81
C LEU A 34 8.06 25.19 -4.14
N ARG A 35 7.39 25.47 -5.27
CA ARG A 35 6.32 24.66 -5.83
C ARG A 35 6.69 24.20 -7.23
N CYS A 36 6.39 22.95 -7.57
CA CYS A 36 6.62 22.38 -8.90
C CYS A 36 5.44 21.52 -9.34
N GLN A 37 5.50 20.99 -10.54
CA GLN A 37 4.61 19.92 -10.96
C GLN A 37 5.31 18.58 -10.70
N ILE A 38 4.55 17.55 -10.38
CA ILE A 38 5.03 16.16 -10.34
C ILE A 38 4.07 15.28 -11.13
N ARG A 39 4.60 14.31 -11.85
CA ARG A 39 3.80 13.31 -12.57
C ARG A 39 4.20 11.90 -12.16
N PHE A 40 3.23 10.98 -12.18
CA PHE A 40 3.38 9.60 -11.74
C PHE A 40 2.83 8.62 -12.78
N TRP A 41 3.52 7.51 -13.00
CA TRP A 41 3.04 6.44 -13.88
C TRP A 41 3.65 5.10 -13.50
N LEU A 42 3.07 4.02 -14.00
CA LEU A 42 3.62 2.68 -13.91
C LEU A 42 4.42 2.38 -15.18
N HIS A 43 5.58 1.75 -15.05
CA HIS A 43 6.37 1.28 -16.19
C HIS A 43 6.56 -0.22 -16.12
N THR A 44 6.09 -0.94 -17.14
CA THR A 44 6.29 -2.38 -17.29
C THR A 44 7.50 -2.65 -18.18
N ALA A 45 8.46 -3.41 -17.66
CA ALA A 45 9.65 -3.79 -18.41
C ALA A 45 9.30 -4.76 -19.55
N ASN A 46 9.85 -4.50 -20.74
CA ASN A 46 9.61 -5.31 -21.94
C ASN A 46 10.75 -6.30 -22.26
N LYS A 47 11.86 -6.26 -21.51
CA LYS A 47 13.06 -7.08 -21.77
C LYS A 47 13.86 -7.35 -20.49
N GLY A 48 14.80 -8.29 -20.58
CA GLY A 48 15.73 -8.62 -19.49
C GLY A 48 15.09 -9.47 -18.38
N GLN A 49 15.79 -9.59 -17.26
CA GLN A 49 15.37 -10.42 -16.11
C GLN A 49 14.09 -9.92 -15.43
N THR A 50 13.75 -8.63 -15.61
CA THR A 50 12.54 -8.01 -15.05
C THR A 50 11.40 -7.92 -16.06
N LYS A 51 11.48 -8.63 -17.19
CA LYS A 51 10.43 -8.62 -18.22
C LYS A 51 9.06 -8.93 -17.59
N GLN A 52 8.04 -8.14 -17.96
CA GLN A 52 6.67 -8.16 -17.41
C GLN A 52 6.53 -7.70 -15.95
N GLN A 53 7.61 -7.29 -15.29
CA GLN A 53 7.52 -6.64 -14.00
C GLN A 53 7.27 -5.15 -14.15
N THR A 54 6.59 -4.57 -13.18
CA THR A 54 6.17 -3.17 -13.18
C THR A 54 6.88 -2.42 -12.06
N ARG A 55 7.24 -1.17 -12.32
CA ARG A 55 7.78 -0.24 -11.31
C ARG A 55 7.02 1.07 -11.31
N PHE A 56 7.04 1.74 -10.17
CA PHE A 56 6.48 3.07 -10.00
C PHE A 56 7.49 4.10 -10.48
N MET A 57 7.04 5.03 -11.31
CA MET A 57 7.84 6.10 -11.88
C MET A 57 7.28 7.44 -11.44
N TYR A 58 8.17 8.39 -11.21
CA TYR A 58 7.79 9.77 -10.95
C TYR A 58 8.81 10.76 -11.50
N GLN A 59 8.36 11.98 -11.74
CA GLN A 59 9.21 13.03 -12.29
C GLN A 59 8.68 14.39 -11.87
N THR A 60 9.55 15.25 -11.37
CA THR A 60 9.19 16.65 -11.05
C THR A 60 9.64 17.59 -12.15
N THR A 61 9.03 18.76 -12.24
CA THR A 61 9.60 19.89 -12.97
C THR A 61 10.69 20.56 -12.14
N ASN A 62 11.59 21.30 -12.79
CA ASN A 62 12.58 22.14 -12.13
C ASN A 62 11.96 23.52 -11.81
N PRO A 63 11.63 23.82 -10.54
CA PRO A 63 10.95 25.07 -10.18
C PRO A 63 11.85 26.32 -10.30
N ARG A 64 13.14 26.16 -10.60
CA ARG A 64 14.09 27.26 -10.80
C ARG A 64 14.15 27.74 -12.26
N ARG A 65 13.42 27.09 -13.17
CA ARG A 65 13.35 27.48 -14.59
C ARG A 65 12.04 28.19 -14.85
N THR A 66 12.07 29.21 -15.71
CA THR A 66 10.88 29.98 -16.12
C THR A 66 9.97 29.16 -17.05
N ALA A 67 10.55 28.30 -17.89
CA ALA A 67 9.82 27.32 -18.68
C ALA A 67 9.61 26.02 -17.89
N VAL A 68 8.55 25.29 -18.23
CA VAL A 68 8.27 23.95 -17.69
C VAL A 68 9.33 22.97 -18.23
N VAL A 69 10.32 22.66 -17.41
CA VAL A 69 11.39 21.69 -17.71
C VAL A 69 11.30 20.53 -16.74
N TRP A 70 11.09 19.32 -17.26
CA TRP A 70 11.07 18.08 -16.47
C TRP A 70 12.49 17.67 -16.07
N ASN A 71 12.71 17.32 -14.80
CA ASN A 71 13.95 16.69 -14.31
C ASN A 71 14.09 15.26 -14.83
N GLN A 72 15.20 14.57 -14.54
CA GLN A 72 15.29 13.13 -14.86
C GLN A 72 14.23 12.32 -14.10
N PRO A 73 13.59 11.32 -14.75
CA PRO A 73 12.61 10.46 -14.08
C PRO A 73 13.29 9.60 -13.02
N GLN A 74 12.60 9.41 -11.90
CA GLN A 74 12.99 8.53 -10.81
C GLN A 74 12.08 7.32 -10.76
N SER A 75 12.56 6.22 -10.19
CA SER A 75 11.86 4.93 -10.22
C SER A 75 12.01 4.13 -8.94
N SER A 76 10.97 3.39 -8.56
CA SER A 76 11.07 2.29 -7.60
C SER A 76 11.80 1.08 -8.20
N THR A 77 11.96 0.04 -7.38
CA THR A 77 12.31 -1.30 -7.87
C THR A 77 11.15 -1.92 -8.65
N TYR A 78 11.48 -2.90 -9.49
CA TYR A 78 10.48 -3.71 -10.19
C TYR A 78 9.80 -4.70 -9.24
N ALA A 79 8.51 -4.90 -9.47
CA ALA A 79 7.66 -5.85 -8.74
C ALA A 79 6.80 -6.65 -9.72
N GLN A 80 6.38 -7.86 -9.31
CA GLN A 80 5.57 -8.74 -10.16
C GLN A 80 4.14 -8.21 -10.31
N TRP A 81 3.63 -7.56 -9.27
CA TRP A 81 2.32 -6.91 -9.25
C TRP A 81 2.46 -5.53 -8.63
N MET A 82 1.81 -4.52 -9.20
CA MET A 82 1.84 -3.15 -8.70
C MET A 82 0.62 -2.36 -9.16
N ILE A 83 0.07 -1.55 -8.26
CA ILE A 83 -0.95 -0.54 -8.57
C ILE A 83 -0.53 0.82 -8.02
N MET A 84 -1.07 1.88 -8.59
CA MET A 84 -0.95 3.24 -8.10
C MET A 84 -2.28 3.68 -7.47
N TYR A 85 -2.25 4.49 -6.42
CA TYR A 85 -3.46 4.99 -5.77
C TYR A 85 -3.26 6.39 -5.17
N LEU A 86 -4.35 7.14 -5.02
CA LEU A 86 -4.43 8.30 -4.15
C LEU A 86 -4.74 7.84 -2.74
N ASP A 87 -3.85 8.14 -1.82
CA ASP A 87 -4.05 7.94 -0.39
C ASP A 87 -4.70 9.20 0.18
N HIS A 88 -5.93 9.08 0.69
CA HIS A 88 -6.69 10.17 1.30
C HIS A 88 -6.33 10.39 2.78
N GLY A 89 -5.40 9.61 3.32
CA GLY A 89 -4.93 9.75 4.70
C GLY A 89 -4.12 11.03 4.94
N LYS A 90 -4.07 11.44 6.21
CA LYS A 90 -3.28 12.57 6.71
C LYS A 90 -1.79 12.24 6.78
N ARG A 91 -1.09 12.15 5.64
CA ARG A 91 0.36 11.85 5.63
C ARG A 91 1.28 13.05 5.53
N ASP A 92 0.83 14.16 4.95
CA ASP A 92 1.59 15.41 4.97
C ASP A 92 1.01 16.39 6.01
N ARG A 93 1.81 17.37 6.44
CA ARG A 93 1.38 18.46 7.35
C ARG A 93 0.19 19.25 6.80
N GLN A 94 -0.15 19.07 5.53
CA GLN A 94 -1.20 19.79 4.83
C GLN A 94 -2.44 18.93 4.55
N GLU A 95 -2.46 17.68 5.03
CA GLU A 95 -3.54 16.70 4.86
C GLU A 95 -4.00 16.51 3.40
N ARG A 96 -3.09 16.63 2.43
CA ARG A 96 -3.44 16.51 1.01
C ARG A 96 -3.34 15.05 0.54
N PRO A 97 -4.24 14.61 -0.36
CA PRO A 97 -4.09 13.33 -1.02
C PRO A 97 -2.76 13.24 -1.75
N PHE A 98 -2.09 12.11 -1.61
CA PHE A 98 -0.78 11.88 -2.22
C PHE A 98 -0.77 10.56 -2.97
N VAL A 99 -0.06 10.56 -4.10
CA VAL A 99 0.06 9.37 -4.93
C VAL A 99 1.04 8.40 -4.28
N GLN A 100 0.61 7.16 -4.10
CA GLN A 100 1.40 6.03 -3.63
C GLN A 100 1.21 4.81 -4.51
N TYR A 101 1.93 3.74 -4.19
CA TYR A 101 1.78 2.45 -4.84
C TYR A 101 1.73 1.30 -3.82
N LEU A 102 0.99 0.25 -4.17
CA LEU A 102 1.08 -1.07 -3.53
C LEU A 102 1.80 -1.99 -4.51
N ALA A 103 2.70 -2.82 -4.01
CA ALA A 103 3.50 -3.69 -4.83
C ALA A 103 3.77 -5.03 -4.15
N SER A 104 3.89 -6.08 -4.96
CA SER A 104 4.28 -7.42 -4.52
C SER A 104 5.35 -7.99 -5.43
N GLY A 105 6.36 -8.60 -4.81
CA GLY A 105 7.18 -9.60 -5.50
C GLY A 105 6.37 -10.87 -5.79
N ARG A 106 7.04 -11.92 -6.27
CA ARG A 106 6.40 -13.21 -6.62
C ARG A 106 5.56 -13.82 -5.50
N TRP A 107 5.99 -13.64 -4.25
CA TRP A 107 5.32 -14.17 -3.07
C TRP A 107 4.57 -13.03 -2.37
N VAL A 108 3.24 -13.07 -2.47
CA VAL A 108 2.37 -12.09 -1.81
C VAL A 108 2.48 -12.25 -0.30
N ASP A 109 2.74 -11.14 0.37
CA ASP A 109 2.73 -11.02 1.81
C ASP A 109 1.27 -11.00 2.35
N PRO A 110 0.95 -11.71 3.46
CA PRO A 110 -0.40 -11.74 4.03
C PRO A 110 -0.92 -10.37 4.46
N ALA A 111 -0.06 -9.48 4.95
CA ALA A 111 -0.47 -8.12 5.33
C ALA A 111 -0.75 -7.26 4.10
N LEU A 112 -0.03 -7.45 2.98
CA LEU A 112 -0.43 -6.84 1.70
C LEU A 112 -1.81 -7.33 1.25
N HIS A 113 -2.06 -8.64 1.32
CA HIS A 113 -3.35 -9.23 0.96
C HIS A 113 -4.53 -8.58 1.72
N ASP A 114 -4.38 -8.38 3.02
CA ASP A 114 -5.40 -7.75 3.84
C ASP A 114 -5.45 -6.24 3.62
N ARG A 115 -4.30 -5.56 3.49
CA ARG A 115 -4.22 -4.12 3.25
C ARG A 115 -4.99 -3.69 2.01
N VAL A 116 -4.83 -4.41 0.89
CA VAL A 116 -5.52 -4.09 -0.38
C VAL A 116 -7.05 -4.13 -0.20
N ARG A 117 -7.57 -4.98 0.68
CA ARG A 117 -9.01 -5.08 0.99
C ARG A 117 -9.44 -4.01 1.99
N LEU A 118 -8.66 -3.81 3.06
CA LEU A 118 -9.01 -2.85 4.12
C LEU A 118 -9.02 -1.40 3.62
N CYS A 119 -8.14 -1.05 2.68
CA CYS A 119 -8.17 0.29 2.08
C CYS A 119 -9.17 0.42 0.92
N GLY A 120 -9.94 -0.63 0.59
CA GLY A 120 -10.92 -0.63 -0.50
C GLY A 120 -10.31 -0.65 -1.91
N ALA A 121 -9.01 -0.94 -2.04
CA ALA A 121 -8.34 -0.98 -3.34
C ALA A 121 -8.72 -2.21 -4.15
N TYR A 122 -9.01 -3.35 -3.50
CA TYR A 122 -9.31 -4.63 -4.15
C TYR A 122 -10.53 -4.55 -5.06
N GLU A 123 -11.56 -3.83 -4.59
CA GLU A 123 -12.84 -3.62 -5.26
C GLU A 123 -12.67 -2.75 -6.52
N GLN A 124 -11.66 -1.86 -6.51
CA GLN A 124 -11.34 -0.95 -7.61
C GLN A 124 -10.39 -1.57 -8.64
N LEU A 125 -9.81 -2.75 -8.39
CA LEU A 125 -8.91 -3.40 -9.35
C LEU A 125 -9.63 -3.74 -10.66
N THR A 126 -8.90 -3.61 -11.77
CA THR A 126 -9.29 -4.24 -13.03
C THR A 126 -9.31 -5.76 -12.88
N GLU A 127 -10.08 -6.45 -13.71
CA GLU A 127 -10.17 -7.91 -13.71
C GLU A 127 -8.78 -8.57 -13.81
N ASP A 128 -7.93 -8.10 -14.73
CA ASP A 128 -6.56 -8.60 -14.89
C ASP A 128 -5.69 -8.42 -13.65
N ASN A 129 -5.73 -7.23 -13.02
CA ASN A 129 -4.95 -6.95 -11.81
C ASN A 129 -5.42 -7.80 -10.64
N ARG A 130 -6.74 -8.02 -10.52
CA ARG A 130 -7.35 -8.86 -9.48
C ARG A 130 -6.96 -10.33 -9.69
N ALA A 131 -7.14 -10.85 -10.89
CA ALA A 131 -6.79 -12.22 -11.26
C ALA A 131 -5.29 -12.50 -11.04
N GLN A 132 -4.42 -11.54 -11.38
CA GLN A 132 -2.98 -11.66 -11.13
C GLN A 132 -2.67 -11.72 -9.62
N LEU A 133 -3.24 -10.80 -8.83
CA LEU A 133 -3.03 -10.77 -7.37
C LEU A 133 -3.54 -12.06 -6.70
N ASP A 134 -4.71 -12.55 -7.10
CA ASP A 134 -5.31 -13.76 -6.54
C ASP A 134 -4.50 -15.00 -6.91
N SER A 135 -4.03 -15.09 -8.15
CA SER A 135 -3.14 -16.18 -8.60
C SER A 135 -1.84 -16.19 -7.80
N MET A 136 -1.21 -15.02 -7.63
CA MET A 136 0.01 -14.89 -6.82
C MET A 136 -0.22 -15.19 -5.33
N THR A 137 -1.39 -14.81 -4.79
CA THR A 137 -1.79 -15.14 -3.42
C THR A 137 -1.93 -16.64 -3.24
N GLY A 138 -2.60 -17.33 -4.17
CA GLY A 138 -2.73 -18.79 -4.15
C GLY A 138 -1.39 -19.51 -4.21
N LEU A 139 -0.46 -19.02 -5.04
CA LEU A 139 0.91 -19.52 -5.09
C LEU A 139 1.67 -19.27 -3.79
N SER A 140 1.56 -18.08 -3.19
CA SER A 140 2.18 -17.74 -1.91
C SER A 140 1.70 -18.65 -0.78
N ARG A 141 0.38 -18.89 -0.70
CA ARG A 141 -0.23 -19.80 0.29
C ARG A 141 0.30 -21.23 0.19
N LYS A 142 0.48 -21.74 -1.04
CA LYS A 142 1.04 -23.07 -1.27
C LYS A 142 2.54 -23.14 -0.97
N ALA A 143 3.28 -22.08 -1.29
CA ALA A 143 4.73 -22.06 -1.11
C ALA A 143 5.15 -21.87 0.36
N ASN A 144 4.39 -21.11 1.14
CA ASN A 144 4.74 -20.77 2.53
C ASN A 144 3.53 -20.91 3.49
N PRO A 145 2.91 -22.09 3.62
CA PRO A 145 1.70 -22.27 4.43
C PRO A 145 1.88 -21.85 5.89
N ASP A 146 3.06 -22.09 6.48
CA ASP A 146 3.34 -21.74 7.88
C ASP A 146 3.34 -20.23 8.14
N MET A 147 3.84 -19.43 7.19
CA MET A 147 3.81 -17.96 7.28
C MET A 147 2.37 -17.45 7.30
N TRP A 148 1.52 -17.98 6.42
CA TRP A 148 0.10 -17.63 6.38
C TRP A 148 -0.62 -18.08 7.65
N ALA A 149 -0.36 -19.30 8.14
CA ALA A 149 -0.94 -19.80 9.37
C ALA A 149 -0.51 -18.96 10.59
N ALA A 150 0.75 -18.55 10.66
CA ALA A 150 1.25 -17.67 11.71
C ALA A 150 0.56 -16.29 11.68
N TYR A 151 0.36 -15.72 10.49
CA TYR A 151 -0.34 -14.46 10.32
C TYR A 151 -1.82 -14.54 10.77
N GLU A 152 -2.55 -15.57 10.36
CA GLU A 152 -3.96 -15.75 10.76
C GLU A 152 -4.10 -16.05 12.26
N LYS A 153 -3.22 -16.90 12.82
CA LYS A 153 -3.18 -17.16 14.27
C LYS A 153 -3.00 -15.85 15.05
N ARG A 154 -2.16 -14.95 14.53
CA ARG A 154 -1.91 -13.66 15.15
C ARG A 154 -3.10 -12.71 15.03
N LYS A 155 -3.75 -12.62 13.87
CA LYS A 155 -5.00 -11.85 13.71
C LYS A 155 -6.05 -12.29 14.73
N LYS A 156 -6.21 -13.60 14.90
CA LYS A 156 -7.11 -14.15 15.91
C LYS A 156 -6.72 -13.73 17.33
N ALA A 157 -5.44 -13.83 17.69
CA ALA A 157 -4.99 -13.44 19.02
C ALA A 157 -5.25 -11.95 19.33
N VAL A 158 -5.07 -11.06 18.35
CA VAL A 158 -5.38 -9.62 18.51
C VAL A 158 -6.90 -9.40 18.61
N LEU A 159 -7.71 -10.12 17.84
CA LEU A 159 -9.18 -10.05 17.92
C LEU A 159 -9.70 -10.54 19.28
N ASP A 160 -9.20 -11.68 19.75
CA ASP A 160 -9.58 -12.25 21.05
C ASP A 160 -9.23 -11.25 22.17
N TYR A 161 -8.03 -10.68 22.14
CA TYR A 161 -7.61 -9.64 23.08
C TYR A 161 -8.52 -8.41 23.05
N TYR A 162 -8.83 -7.89 21.85
CA TYR A 162 -9.72 -6.74 21.70
C TYR A 162 -11.13 -7.04 22.24
N THR A 163 -11.63 -8.25 22.00
CA THR A 163 -12.95 -8.70 22.48
C THR A 163 -12.99 -8.79 24.01
N GLU A 164 -11.92 -9.27 24.63
CA GLU A 164 -11.82 -9.43 26.09
C GLU A 164 -11.62 -8.08 26.80
N HIS A 165 -10.78 -7.19 26.25
CA HIS A 165 -10.32 -6.00 26.95
C HIS A 165 -10.92 -4.69 26.42
N GLY A 166 -11.63 -4.71 25.29
CA GLY A 166 -12.22 -3.52 24.66
C GLY A 166 -11.18 -2.52 24.13
N ARG A 167 -9.92 -2.94 23.96
CA ARG A 167 -8.80 -2.13 23.46
C ARG A 167 -7.81 -2.98 22.69
N LEU A 168 -7.05 -2.37 21.79
CA LEU A 168 -5.95 -3.05 21.10
C LEU A 168 -4.79 -3.35 22.08
N PRO A 169 -4.02 -4.43 21.84
CA PRO A 169 -2.85 -4.74 22.65
C PRO A 169 -1.75 -3.69 22.42
N GLN A 170 -1.12 -3.23 23.49
CA GLN A 170 0.03 -2.35 23.46
C GLN A 170 1.32 -3.14 23.26
N ARG A 171 2.23 -2.55 22.49
CA ARG A 171 3.54 -3.13 22.23
C ARG A 171 4.30 -3.27 23.56
N ASP A 172 4.95 -4.41 23.77
CA ASP A 172 5.87 -4.71 24.88
C ASP A 172 5.23 -4.82 26.28
N GLU A 173 3.96 -4.44 26.47
CA GLU A 173 3.26 -4.51 27.77
C GLU A 173 2.36 -5.75 27.91
N ASP A 174 1.59 -6.09 26.88
CA ASP A 174 0.49 -7.07 27.00
C ASP A 174 0.93 -8.53 26.73
N GLY A 175 2.23 -8.83 26.77
CA GLY A 175 2.77 -10.20 26.61
C GLY A 175 2.59 -10.82 25.21
N LEU A 176 1.77 -10.20 24.36
CA LEU A 176 1.78 -10.35 22.91
C LEU A 176 3.07 -9.71 22.41
N THR A 177 4.21 -10.37 22.64
CA THR A 177 5.42 -10.04 21.89
C THR A 177 5.04 -10.25 20.44
N LEU A 178 5.04 -9.13 19.71
CA LEU A 178 4.74 -9.05 18.29
C LEU A 178 5.90 -9.65 17.46
N GLY A 179 6.53 -10.72 17.98
CA GLY A 179 7.80 -11.28 17.58
C GLY A 179 7.84 -11.84 16.16
N GLY A 180 9.06 -11.79 15.62
CA GLY A 180 9.49 -12.39 14.35
C GLY A 180 9.11 -11.58 13.10
N TYR A 181 10.00 -10.69 12.66
CA TYR A 181 9.93 -9.96 11.37
C TYR A 181 8.56 -9.34 11.05
N ILE A 182 8.03 -8.52 11.94
CA ILE A 182 6.84 -7.72 11.64
C ILE A 182 7.23 -6.25 11.63
N PHE A 183 7.04 -5.62 10.48
CA PHE A 183 7.16 -4.18 10.36
C PHE A 183 5.96 -3.55 11.06
N GLU A 184 6.10 -2.36 11.64
CA GLU A 184 5.01 -1.60 12.27
C GLU A 184 3.74 -1.53 11.39
N GLN A 185 3.91 -1.65 10.07
CA GLN A 185 2.84 -1.65 9.08
C GLN A 185 1.90 -2.88 9.20
N ASP A 186 2.39 -4.08 9.53
CA ASP A 186 1.54 -5.28 9.58
C ASP A 186 0.64 -5.26 10.82
N LEU A 187 1.10 -4.64 11.91
CA LEU A 187 0.28 -4.40 13.11
C LEU A 187 -0.89 -3.48 12.81
N ARG A 188 -0.66 -2.43 12.02
CA ARG A 188 -1.73 -1.53 11.59
C ARG A 188 -2.76 -2.24 10.73
N VAL A 189 -2.31 -3.16 9.86
CA VAL A 189 -3.21 -4.00 9.05
C VAL A 189 -4.04 -4.95 9.92
N ILE A 190 -3.40 -5.65 10.86
CA ILE A 190 -4.10 -6.56 11.76
C ILE A 190 -5.09 -5.80 12.65
N ALA A 191 -4.68 -4.69 13.25
CA ALA A 191 -5.54 -3.84 14.08
C ALA A 191 -6.71 -3.28 13.27
N GLY A 192 -6.46 -2.75 12.07
CA GLY A 192 -7.51 -2.29 11.17
C GLY A 192 -8.51 -3.40 10.81
N TRP A 193 -8.03 -4.62 10.55
CA TRP A 193 -8.90 -5.78 10.33
C TRP A 193 -9.76 -6.11 11.55
N VAL A 194 -9.18 -6.09 12.75
CA VAL A 194 -9.92 -6.32 14.01
C VAL A 194 -11.00 -5.27 14.21
N LEU A 195 -10.69 -3.98 14.02
CA LEU A 195 -11.66 -2.89 14.19
C LEU A 195 -12.81 -2.95 13.18
N VAL A 196 -12.57 -3.43 11.97
CA VAL A 196 -13.64 -3.65 10.96
C VAL A 196 -14.48 -4.88 11.32
N THR A 197 -13.86 -5.93 11.84
CA THR A 197 -14.52 -7.23 12.12
C THR A 197 -15.30 -7.22 13.44
N ALA A 198 -14.80 -6.52 14.46
CA ALA A 198 -15.38 -6.49 15.80
C ALA A 198 -16.54 -5.51 15.97
N LYS A 199 -16.71 -4.56 15.04
CA LYS A 199 -17.88 -3.66 15.05
C LYS A 199 -19.14 -4.48 14.75
N PRO A 200 -20.16 -4.48 15.63
CA PRO A 200 -21.43 -5.12 15.31
C PRO A 200 -22.01 -4.44 14.05
N ALA A 201 -22.52 -5.24 13.13
CA ALA A 201 -23.28 -4.73 11.99
C ALA A 201 -24.42 -3.85 12.53
N ILE A 202 -24.39 -2.56 12.17
CA ILE A 202 -25.47 -1.61 12.42
C ILE A 202 -26.61 -1.92 11.46
#